data_AF-A0A6C0BS68-F1
#
_entry.id   AF-A0A6C0BS68-F1
#
_cell.length_a   1.000
_cell.length_b   1.000
_cell.length_c   1.000
_cell.angle_alpha   90.00
_cell.angle_beta   90.00
_cell.angle_gamma   90.00
#
_symmetry.space_group_name_H-M   'P 1'
#
loop_
_entity.id
_entity.type
_entity.pdbx_description
1 polymer ?
#
loop_
_entity_poly.entity_id
_entity_poly.type
_entity_poly.pdbx_seq_one_letter_code
_entity_poly.pdbx_strand_id
1 'polypeptide(L)'
;MDKILDDWIYPKNLKKSCYHDGEFGLDFPKENLIDMIKGELKSKDNILWVRNCALISKKSKYWFKEDQCRVTDLDLLANNLNFLNHDCILISSYGARPVPSSVNDDTVDKILNCPYIKKWFTQNYDGTLVHPKLFPLPIGFPAVSLWWVKGNKDKTIDIMLESRYNWYNNKELKVLCDVHLLSRPGVGKERNVVKRELVGKNCDHLEIIGNRISDMKKVYEMYAKNQFVICTHGLGLDCHRTWEVFMVGGIVITKHSPMDYLYDELPVIYVDNWSEVLDVNNLKKWKDEVYHLTSDDNILPKMKRRYWVEEKEYTFNVKDETQHETQHETQHETQHEK
;
A
#
# COMPACT_ATOMS: atom_id res chain seq x y z
N MET A 1 -23.47 5.19 -5.99
CA MET A 1 -22.20 5.68 -5.42
C MET A 1 -21.91 4.98 -4.10
N ASP A 2 -22.91 4.91 -3.22
CA ASP A 2 -22.84 4.17 -1.94
C ASP A 2 -22.60 2.66 -2.14
N LYS A 3 -23.35 1.98 -3.01
CA LYS A 3 -23.18 0.52 -3.27
C LYS A 3 -21.80 0.08 -3.80
N ILE A 4 -21.02 0.97 -4.40
CA ILE A 4 -19.71 0.64 -4.98
C ILE A 4 -18.60 1.04 -4.00
N LEU A 5 -18.71 2.22 -3.36
CA LEU A 5 -17.75 2.67 -2.33
C LEU A 5 -17.89 1.91 -1.01
N ASP A 6 -19.05 1.28 -0.74
CA ASP A 6 -19.25 0.43 0.45
C ASP A 6 -18.36 -0.83 0.44
N ASP A 7 -17.95 -1.29 -0.76
CA ASP A 7 -17.28 -2.58 -0.96
C ASP A 7 -15.79 -2.47 -1.29
N TRP A 8 -15.34 -1.57 -2.17
CA TRP A 8 -13.90 -1.46 -2.52
C TRP A 8 -13.08 -0.90 -1.34
N ILE A 9 -11.74 -1.04 -1.33
CA ILE A 9 -10.79 -0.61 -0.26
C ILE A 9 -10.90 0.88 0.17
N TYR A 10 -11.84 1.63 -0.38
CA TYR A 10 -12.06 3.05 -0.15
C TYR A 10 -12.99 3.36 1.04
N PRO A 11 -12.92 4.60 1.57
CA PRO A 11 -13.83 5.06 2.62
C PRO A 11 -15.28 5.25 2.14
N LYS A 12 -16.22 4.80 2.95
CA LYS A 12 -17.68 4.91 2.75
C LYS A 12 -18.20 6.36 2.59
N ASN A 13 -17.58 7.32 3.28
CA ASN A 13 -18.02 8.73 3.33
C ASN A 13 -17.06 9.69 2.61
N LEU A 14 -16.62 9.33 1.40
CA LEU A 14 -15.82 10.18 0.50
C LEU A 14 -16.58 11.46 0.06
N LYS A 15 -16.69 12.48 0.93
CA LYS A 15 -17.16 13.81 0.52
C LYS A 15 -16.04 14.51 -0.24
N LYS A 16 -16.34 15.03 -1.44
CA LYS A 16 -15.40 15.78 -2.30
C LYS A 16 -14.64 16.88 -1.52
N SER A 17 -15.32 17.56 -0.60
CA SER A 17 -14.75 18.61 0.26
C SER A 17 -13.69 18.14 1.27
N CYS A 18 -13.61 16.84 1.55
CA CYS A 18 -12.63 16.26 2.48
C CYS A 18 -11.33 15.80 1.77
N TYR A 19 -11.28 15.89 0.43
CA TYR A 19 -10.37 15.12 -0.43
C TYR A 19 -9.46 15.95 -1.34
N HIS A 20 -9.32 17.25 -1.14
CA HIS A 20 -8.56 18.05 -2.08
C HIS A 20 -7.04 17.92 -1.86
N ASP A 21 -6.44 16.90 -2.49
CA ASP A 21 -5.01 16.81 -2.86
C ASP A 21 -4.59 18.13 -3.53
N GLY A 22 -4.00 19.03 -2.75
CA GLY A 22 -3.47 20.30 -3.25
C GLY A 22 -4.49 21.40 -3.54
N GLU A 23 -5.78 21.23 -3.22
CA GLU A 23 -6.83 22.27 -3.36
C GLU A 23 -7.52 22.64 -2.04
N PHE A 24 -7.16 22.00 -0.92
CA PHE A 24 -6.91 22.87 0.21
C PHE A 24 -5.79 23.77 -0.29
N GLY A 25 -6.12 25.03 -0.62
CA GLY A 25 -5.08 26.04 -0.76
C GLY A 25 -4.10 25.84 0.40
N LEU A 26 -2.87 26.31 0.25
CA LEU A 26 -1.84 26.27 1.29
C LEU A 26 -2.24 27.00 2.61
N ASP A 27 -3.53 27.27 2.80
CA ASP A 27 -4.29 28.03 3.78
C ASP A 27 -5.51 27.26 4.35
N PHE A 28 -5.60 25.91 4.31
CA PHE A 28 -6.63 25.25 5.15
C PHE A 28 -6.24 25.41 6.64
N PRO A 29 -7.00 26.20 7.43
CA PRO A 29 -6.59 26.52 8.79
C PRO A 29 -6.53 25.26 9.64
N LYS A 30 -5.53 25.18 10.53
CA LYS A 30 -5.36 24.07 11.47
C LYS A 30 -6.63 23.88 12.32
N GLU A 31 -7.32 24.96 12.64
CA GLU A 31 -8.56 25.01 13.40
C GLU A 31 -9.69 24.27 12.67
N ASN A 32 -9.85 24.49 11.35
CA ASN A 32 -10.87 23.80 10.56
C ASN A 32 -10.61 22.28 10.49
N LEU A 33 -9.34 21.87 10.44
CA LEU A 33 -8.98 20.45 10.47
C LEU A 33 -9.27 19.83 11.84
N ILE A 34 -8.98 20.55 12.93
CA ILE A 34 -9.32 20.13 14.29
C ILE A 34 -10.84 19.98 14.43
N ASP A 35 -11.63 20.94 13.94
CA ASP A 35 -13.09 20.89 14.04
C ASP A 35 -13.68 19.76 13.20
N MET A 36 -13.10 19.47 12.02
CA MET A 36 -13.45 18.29 11.22
C MET A 36 -13.18 17.00 12.01
N ILE A 37 -11.98 16.84 12.57
CA ILE A 37 -11.62 15.67 13.39
C ILE A 37 -12.54 15.52 14.59
N LYS A 38 -12.85 16.62 15.30
CA LYS A 38 -13.83 16.60 16.40
C LYS A 38 -15.22 16.21 15.91
N GLY A 39 -15.63 16.65 14.73
CA GLY A 39 -16.89 16.25 14.11
C GLY A 39 -16.97 14.76 13.85
N GLU A 40 -15.92 14.18 13.27
CA GLU A 40 -15.80 12.74 13.03
C GLU A 40 -15.78 11.93 14.34
N LEU A 41 -15.04 12.37 15.36
CA LEU A 41 -15.00 11.72 16.68
C LEU A 41 -16.35 11.75 17.41
N LYS A 42 -17.18 12.77 17.15
CA LYS A 42 -18.55 12.91 17.68
C LYS A 42 -19.60 12.21 16.83
N SER A 43 -19.27 11.80 15.60
CA SER A 43 -20.16 10.95 14.81
C SER A 43 -20.42 9.65 15.58
N LYS A 44 -21.47 8.89 15.24
CA LYS A 44 -21.69 7.56 15.81
C LYS A 44 -21.31 6.46 14.80
N ASP A 45 -20.38 6.79 13.90
CA ASP A 45 -19.95 5.86 12.87
C ASP A 45 -18.97 4.84 13.45
N ASN A 46 -19.23 3.56 13.19
CA ASN A 46 -18.39 2.47 13.68
C ASN A 46 -16.99 2.43 13.02
N ILE A 47 -16.76 3.26 12.00
CA ILE A 47 -15.48 3.39 11.29
C ILE A 47 -15.08 4.87 11.30
N LEU A 48 -13.96 5.17 11.93
CA LEU A 48 -13.33 6.47 11.94
C LEU A 48 -12.18 6.49 10.93
N TRP A 49 -12.27 7.35 9.91
CA TRP A 49 -11.26 7.43 8.86
C TRP A 49 -10.41 8.69 9.00
N VAL A 50 -9.09 8.55 8.98
CA VAL A 50 -8.13 9.66 9.08
C VAL A 50 -7.07 9.54 8.00
N ARG A 51 -6.57 10.70 7.53
CA ARG A 51 -5.51 10.72 6.53
C ARG A 51 -4.16 10.38 7.16
N ASN A 52 -3.36 9.59 6.48
CA ASN A 52 -1.99 9.26 6.85
C ASN A 52 -1.00 10.28 6.25
N CYS A 53 -1.32 11.57 6.42
CA CYS A 53 -0.59 12.70 5.86
C CYS A 53 -0.07 13.64 6.94
N ALA A 54 0.96 14.42 6.58
CA ALA A 54 1.46 15.52 7.40
C ALA A 54 0.98 16.87 6.84
N LEU A 55 0.75 17.86 7.71
CA LEU A 55 0.44 19.22 7.30
C LEU A 55 1.65 19.86 6.62
N ILE A 56 1.56 20.09 5.30
CA ILE A 56 2.65 20.67 4.50
C ILE A 56 2.80 22.18 4.76
N SER A 57 4.00 22.61 5.16
CA SER A 57 4.32 24.04 5.31
C SER A 57 4.49 24.71 3.93
N LYS A 58 4.05 25.98 3.81
CA LYS A 58 4.17 26.85 2.61
C LYS A 58 5.55 26.89 1.95
N LYS A 59 6.63 26.55 2.68
CA LYS A 59 8.02 26.64 2.20
C LYS A 59 8.56 25.31 1.64
N SER A 60 7.82 24.21 1.77
CA SER A 60 8.31 22.92 1.31
C SER A 60 8.07 22.74 -0.20
N LYS A 61 9.06 23.10 -1.02
CA LYS A 61 9.08 22.74 -2.47
C LYS A 61 9.21 21.23 -2.72
N TYR A 62 9.40 20.45 -1.66
CA TYR A 62 9.59 19.01 -1.71
C TYR A 62 8.54 18.35 -0.80
N TRP A 63 7.82 17.37 -1.33
CA TRP A 63 6.77 16.65 -0.60
C TRP A 63 7.28 15.93 0.66
N PHE A 64 8.61 15.78 0.80
CA PHE A 64 9.26 15.00 1.85
C PHE A 64 10.67 15.56 2.18
N LYS A 65 10.78 16.80 2.70
CA LYS A 65 11.88 17.03 3.65
C LYS A 65 11.38 16.51 4.99
N GLU A 66 12.00 15.45 5.50
CA GLU A 66 11.72 14.81 6.79
C GLU A 66 11.55 15.82 7.94
N ASP A 67 12.15 17.00 7.80
CA ASP A 67 12.22 18.00 8.87
C ASP A 67 11.15 19.11 8.86
N GLN A 68 10.20 19.14 7.90
CA GLN A 68 9.35 20.34 7.70
C GLN A 68 7.82 20.18 7.84
N CYS A 69 7.33 19.05 8.38
CA CYS A 69 5.92 18.90 8.76
C CYS A 69 5.80 18.17 10.11
N ARG A 70 5.67 18.92 11.22
CA ARG A 70 5.72 18.40 12.60
C ARG A 70 4.40 17.86 13.16
N VAL A 71 3.27 18.03 12.47
CA VAL A 71 1.94 17.61 12.95
C VAL A 71 1.20 16.90 11.82
N THR A 72 0.78 15.68 12.10
CA THR A 72 -0.05 14.82 11.24
C THR A 72 -1.51 14.87 11.66
N ASP A 73 -2.41 14.43 10.77
CA ASP A 73 -3.82 14.28 11.12
C ASP A 73 -4.02 13.25 12.26
N LEU A 74 -3.14 12.25 12.35
CA LEU A 74 -3.11 11.30 13.47
C LEU A 74 -2.75 11.98 14.79
N ASP A 75 -1.79 12.91 14.80
CA ASP A 75 -1.49 13.70 16.01
C ASP A 75 -2.69 14.54 16.44
N LEU A 76 -3.41 15.12 15.48
CA LEU A 76 -4.62 15.89 15.79
C LEU A 76 -5.74 15.00 16.33
N LEU A 77 -5.94 13.81 15.76
CA LEU A 77 -6.87 12.81 16.29
C LEU A 77 -6.49 12.41 17.71
N ALA A 78 -5.23 12.00 17.95
CA ALA A 78 -4.76 11.53 19.24
C ALA A 78 -4.94 12.59 20.34
N ASN A 79 -4.69 13.87 20.02
CA ASN A 79 -4.87 14.98 20.95
C ASN A 79 -6.35 15.34 21.22
N ASN A 80 -7.30 14.75 20.52
CA ASN A 80 -8.74 15.02 20.66
C ASN A 80 -9.56 13.75 20.97
N LEU A 81 -8.93 12.63 21.31
CA LEU A 81 -9.63 11.36 21.60
C LEU A 81 -10.63 11.45 22.76
N ASN A 82 -10.53 12.47 23.62
CA ASN A 82 -11.51 12.75 24.67
C ASN A 82 -12.93 13.05 24.14
N PHE A 83 -13.09 13.34 22.85
CA PHE A 83 -14.41 13.50 22.22
C PHE A 83 -15.02 12.18 21.74
N LEU A 84 -14.23 11.10 21.62
CA LEU A 84 -14.71 9.78 21.24
C LEU A 84 -15.35 9.10 22.45
N ASN A 85 -16.59 8.63 22.29
CA ASN A 85 -17.39 8.10 23.39
C ASN A 85 -18.13 6.79 23.04
N HIS A 86 -17.75 6.15 21.94
CA HIS A 86 -18.34 4.92 21.44
C HIS A 86 -17.27 4.11 20.72
N ASP A 87 -17.48 2.79 20.63
CA ASP A 87 -16.53 1.88 20.01
C ASP A 87 -16.43 2.10 18.49
N CYS A 88 -15.21 2.12 17.96
CA CYS A 88 -14.96 2.25 16.52
C CYS A 88 -13.72 1.51 16.04
N ILE A 89 -13.63 1.35 14.73
CA ILE A 89 -12.44 0.94 13.99
C ILE A 89 -11.80 2.20 13.40
N LEU A 90 -10.52 2.45 13.71
CA LEU A 90 -9.73 3.50 13.08
C LEU A 90 -9.14 2.98 11.75
N ILE A 91 -9.21 3.80 10.70
CA ILE A 91 -8.51 3.57 9.45
C ILE A 91 -7.64 4.78 9.13
N SER A 92 -6.32 4.59 9.00
CA SER A 92 -5.38 5.61 8.52
C SER A 92 -4.93 5.31 7.10
N SER A 93 -5.38 6.11 6.15
CA SER A 93 -5.15 5.88 4.72
C SER A 93 -4.82 7.18 4.01
N TYR A 94 -4.58 7.15 2.69
CA TYR A 94 -4.44 8.35 1.89
C TYR A 94 -3.23 9.18 2.34
N GLY A 95 -2.07 8.55 2.19
CA GLY A 95 -0.76 9.13 2.45
C GLY A 95 0.33 8.09 2.27
N ALA A 96 1.57 8.54 2.10
CA ALA A 96 2.72 7.67 1.82
C ALA A 96 3.55 7.33 3.06
N ARG A 97 3.16 7.84 4.23
CA ARG A 97 3.94 7.71 5.47
C ARG A 97 3.95 6.26 5.96
N PRO A 98 5.10 5.69 6.30
CA PRO A 98 5.15 4.40 6.98
C PRO A 98 4.57 4.51 8.39
N VAL A 99 3.75 3.54 8.81
CA VAL A 99 3.10 3.53 10.14
C VAL A 99 3.44 2.22 10.85
N PRO A 100 3.82 2.25 12.14
CA PRO A 100 3.84 3.43 13.01
C PRO A 100 5.15 4.22 13.06
N SER A 101 6.24 3.77 12.44
CA SER A 101 7.58 4.35 12.68
C SER A 101 7.74 5.83 12.32
N SER A 102 6.90 6.37 11.43
CA SER A 102 6.93 7.80 11.11
C SER A 102 5.92 8.65 11.88
N VAL A 103 5.13 8.07 12.78
CA VAL A 103 4.18 8.78 13.65
C VAL A 103 4.83 8.98 15.02
N ASN A 104 4.54 10.08 15.70
CA ASN A 104 5.08 10.31 17.04
C ASN A 104 4.66 9.19 17.99
N ASP A 105 5.59 8.68 18.80
CA ASP A 105 5.33 7.57 19.74
C ASP A 105 4.14 7.87 20.68
N ASP A 106 4.07 9.07 21.27
CA ASP A 106 2.93 9.51 22.11
C ASP A 106 1.58 9.47 21.37
N THR A 107 1.57 9.75 20.07
CA THR A 107 0.36 9.66 19.23
C THR A 107 -0.03 8.20 19.00
N VAL A 108 0.94 7.33 18.71
CA VAL A 108 0.71 5.89 18.55
C VAL A 108 0.18 5.30 19.86
N ASP A 109 0.81 5.62 20.99
CA ASP A 109 0.42 5.16 22.32
C ASP A 109 -0.98 5.61 22.70
N LYS A 110 -1.33 6.89 22.49
CA LYS A 110 -2.68 7.40 22.75
C LYS A 110 -3.74 6.65 21.95
N ILE A 111 -3.48 6.35 20.67
CA ILE A 111 -4.42 5.64 19.80
C ILE A 111 -4.57 4.18 20.26
N LEU A 112 -3.47 3.47 20.48
CA LEU A 112 -3.49 2.05 20.87
C LEU A 112 -4.10 1.84 22.26
N ASN A 113 -3.86 2.75 23.20
CA ASN A 113 -4.42 2.72 24.55
C ASN A 113 -5.86 3.25 24.64
N CYS A 114 -6.40 3.86 23.57
CA CYS A 114 -7.78 4.31 23.56
C CYS A 114 -8.74 3.11 23.71
N PRO A 115 -9.63 3.09 24.72
CA PRO A 115 -10.54 1.97 24.94
C PRO A 115 -11.61 1.84 23.87
N TYR A 116 -11.94 2.95 23.19
CA TYR A 116 -12.96 3.02 22.15
C TYR A 116 -12.44 2.58 20.78
N ILE A 117 -11.14 2.74 20.50
CA ILE A 117 -10.54 2.22 19.27
C ILE A 117 -10.25 0.73 19.46
N LYS A 118 -11.04 -0.11 18.78
CA LYS A 118 -10.93 -1.58 18.88
C LYS A 118 -9.91 -2.16 17.92
N LYS A 119 -9.80 -1.57 16.73
CA LYS A 119 -8.82 -1.91 15.70
C LYS A 119 -8.37 -0.64 15.00
N TRP A 120 -7.15 -0.64 14.50
CA TRP A 120 -6.51 0.40 13.73
C TRP A 120 -5.89 -0.24 12.49
N PHE A 121 -6.48 0.01 11.33
CA PHE A 121 -5.97 -0.43 10.04
C PHE A 121 -5.21 0.70 9.36
N THR A 122 -3.98 0.46 8.88
CA THR A 122 -3.16 1.49 8.26
C THR A 122 -2.57 1.10 6.92
N GLN A 123 -2.61 2.02 5.97
CA GLN A 123 -1.78 1.93 4.75
C GLN A 123 -0.30 2.14 5.10
N ASN A 124 0.58 1.51 4.32
CA ASN A 124 2.03 1.53 4.52
C ASN A 124 2.46 1.10 5.94
N TYR A 125 1.81 0.07 6.48
CA TYR A 125 2.25 -0.57 7.72
C TYR A 125 3.71 -1.05 7.60
N ASP A 126 4.61 -0.58 8.45
CA ASP A 126 6.05 -0.86 8.31
C ASP A 126 6.54 -2.01 9.18
N GLY A 127 5.66 -2.68 9.93
CA GLY A 127 6.03 -3.83 10.75
C GLY A 127 6.94 -3.52 11.93
N THR A 128 7.24 -2.25 12.21
CA THR A 128 8.15 -1.87 13.31
C THR A 128 7.53 -2.04 14.70
N LEU A 129 6.20 -2.16 14.76
CA LEU A 129 5.46 -2.47 15.98
C LEU A 129 4.36 -3.49 15.66
N VAL A 130 4.36 -4.61 16.40
CA VAL A 130 3.29 -5.59 16.38
C VAL A 130 2.37 -5.31 17.57
N HIS A 131 1.08 -5.11 17.33
CA HIS A 131 0.12 -4.81 18.39
C HIS A 131 -1.25 -5.44 18.08
N PRO A 132 -2.00 -5.98 19.07
CA PRO A 132 -3.30 -6.63 18.85
C PRO A 132 -4.40 -5.74 18.23
N LYS A 133 -4.16 -4.43 18.16
CA LYS A 133 -5.06 -3.47 17.52
C LYS A 133 -4.53 -2.91 16.20
N LEU A 134 -3.27 -3.12 15.83
CA LEU A 134 -2.66 -2.47 14.66
C LEU A 134 -2.55 -3.48 13.51
N PHE A 135 -3.14 -3.16 12.37
CA PHE A 135 -3.24 -4.06 11.23
C PHE A 135 -2.88 -3.34 9.92
N PRO A 136 -2.25 -4.04 8.95
CA PRO A 136 -2.01 -3.47 7.63
C PRO A 136 -3.33 -3.36 6.85
N LEU A 137 -3.45 -2.29 6.07
CA LEU A 137 -4.50 -2.09 5.08
C LEU A 137 -3.87 -1.81 3.72
N PRO A 138 -4.34 -2.45 2.64
CA PRO A 138 -3.83 -2.15 1.32
C PRO A 138 -4.15 -0.73 0.88
N ILE A 139 -3.28 -0.17 0.02
CA ILE A 139 -3.51 1.13 -0.61
C ILE A 139 -4.62 1.08 -1.65
N GLY A 140 -4.84 -0.11 -2.24
CA GLY A 140 -5.85 -0.34 -3.27
C GLY A 140 -5.57 0.43 -4.55
N PHE A 141 -6.63 0.75 -5.30
CA PHE A 141 -6.52 1.57 -6.51
C PHE A 141 -6.31 3.06 -6.17
N PRO A 142 -5.85 3.90 -7.12
CA PRO A 142 -5.70 5.32 -6.86
C PRO A 142 -7.08 5.95 -6.59
N ALA A 143 -7.32 6.49 -5.39
CA ALA A 143 -8.57 7.21 -5.13
C ALA A 143 -8.80 8.31 -6.18
N VAL A 144 -7.71 8.93 -6.64
CA VAL A 144 -7.69 9.94 -7.69
C VAL A 144 -8.16 9.42 -9.05
N SER A 145 -7.98 8.14 -9.40
CA SER A 145 -8.53 7.59 -10.66
C SER A 145 -10.07 7.58 -10.66
N LEU A 146 -10.72 7.61 -9.49
CA LEU A 146 -12.17 7.81 -9.36
C LEU A 146 -12.60 9.28 -9.53
N TRP A 147 -11.67 10.25 -9.46
CA TRP A 147 -11.92 11.70 -9.56
C TRP A 147 -11.47 12.31 -10.90
N TRP A 148 -10.40 11.78 -11.54
CA TRP A 148 -9.95 12.19 -12.88
C TRP A 148 -10.90 11.73 -13.99
N VAL A 149 -11.67 10.66 -13.75
CA VAL A 149 -12.71 10.22 -14.68
C VAL A 149 -13.96 11.05 -14.42
N LYS A 150 -14.02 12.23 -15.07
CA LYS A 150 -15.16 13.18 -15.07
C LYS A 150 -16.51 12.47 -15.27
N GLY A 151 -17.09 11.95 -14.19
CA GLY A 151 -18.46 11.43 -14.15
C GLY A 151 -18.67 9.97 -14.58
N ASN A 152 -17.65 9.11 -14.69
CA ASN A 152 -17.90 7.68 -14.93
C ASN A 152 -16.88 6.76 -14.23
N LYS A 153 -17.08 6.58 -12.93
CA LYS A 153 -16.23 5.78 -12.03
C LYS A 153 -16.17 4.29 -12.42
N ASP A 154 -17.20 3.80 -13.11
CA ASP A 154 -17.30 2.41 -13.54
C ASP A 154 -16.25 2.10 -14.62
N LYS A 155 -15.88 3.09 -15.46
CA LYS A 155 -14.95 2.88 -16.58
C LYS A 155 -13.59 2.30 -16.17
N THR A 156 -12.96 2.72 -15.08
CA THR A 156 -11.60 2.25 -14.77
C THR A 156 -11.57 0.79 -14.33
N ILE A 157 -12.51 0.41 -13.46
CA ILE A 157 -12.66 -0.99 -13.03
C ILE A 157 -13.12 -1.85 -14.21
N ASP A 158 -14.09 -1.37 -14.98
CA ASP A 158 -14.58 -2.07 -16.17
C ASP A 158 -13.46 -2.28 -17.19
N ILE A 159 -12.60 -1.29 -17.44
CA ILE A 159 -11.45 -1.44 -18.34
C ILE A 159 -10.45 -2.47 -17.80
N MET A 160 -10.18 -2.51 -16.49
CA MET A 160 -9.29 -3.50 -15.90
C MET A 160 -9.87 -4.92 -16.04
N LEU A 161 -11.16 -5.10 -15.78
CA LEU A 161 -11.87 -6.37 -15.96
C LEU A 161 -11.94 -6.78 -17.43
N GLU A 162 -12.26 -5.84 -18.34
CA GLU A 162 -12.23 -6.06 -19.79
C GLU A 162 -10.84 -6.54 -20.22
N SER A 163 -9.78 -5.85 -19.77
CA SER A 163 -8.39 -6.22 -20.07
C SER A 163 -8.04 -7.61 -19.52
N ARG A 164 -8.44 -7.91 -18.29
CA ARG A 164 -8.28 -9.23 -17.65
C ARG A 164 -8.89 -10.34 -18.50
N TYR A 165 -10.16 -10.21 -18.85
CA TYR A 165 -10.90 -11.26 -19.56
C TYR A 165 -10.45 -11.41 -21.02
N ASN A 166 -10.06 -10.32 -21.68
CA ASN A 166 -9.50 -10.37 -23.03
C ASN A 166 -8.20 -11.20 -23.10
N TRP A 167 -7.41 -11.18 -22.02
CA TRP A 167 -6.11 -11.86 -21.96
C TRP A 167 -6.09 -13.11 -21.08
N TYR A 168 -7.20 -13.50 -20.43
CA TYR A 168 -7.24 -14.52 -19.38
C TYR A 168 -6.52 -15.83 -19.75
N ASN A 169 -6.76 -16.34 -20.96
CA ASN A 169 -6.13 -17.57 -21.47
C ASN A 169 -4.97 -17.33 -22.45
N ASN A 170 -4.60 -16.07 -22.70
CA ASN A 170 -3.71 -15.67 -23.78
C ASN A 170 -2.49 -14.86 -23.31
N LYS A 171 -2.23 -14.77 -21.99
CA LYS A 171 -1.10 -14.01 -21.46
C LYS A 171 0.23 -14.51 -22.02
N GLU A 172 1.09 -13.59 -22.43
CA GLU A 172 2.45 -13.89 -22.88
C GLU A 172 3.36 -14.16 -21.68
N LEU A 173 4.19 -15.20 -21.75
CA LEU A 173 5.20 -15.50 -20.71
C LEU A 173 6.36 -14.48 -20.78
N LYS A 174 6.07 -13.27 -20.32
CA LYS A 174 6.94 -12.10 -20.35
C LYS A 174 6.82 -11.30 -19.06
N VAL A 175 7.84 -10.50 -18.81
CA VAL A 175 7.91 -9.52 -17.72
C VAL A 175 7.80 -8.12 -18.28
N LEU A 176 6.81 -7.36 -17.81
CA LEU A 176 6.70 -5.93 -18.12
C LEU A 176 7.42 -5.08 -17.06
N CYS A 177 8.14 -4.07 -17.51
CA CYS A 177 8.77 -3.07 -16.65
C CYS A 177 8.54 -1.63 -17.15
N ASP A 178 7.77 -0.86 -16.38
CA ASP A 178 7.55 0.58 -16.57
C ASP A 178 8.02 1.40 -15.35
N VAL A 179 8.50 0.75 -14.28
CA VAL A 179 8.74 1.40 -12.98
C VAL A 179 9.83 2.46 -13.02
N HIS A 180 10.79 2.31 -13.93
CA HIS A 180 11.95 3.18 -14.11
C HIS A 180 11.58 4.58 -14.68
N LEU A 181 10.37 4.73 -15.24
CA LEU A 181 9.88 5.98 -15.83
C LEU A 181 9.46 7.03 -14.79
N LEU A 182 9.40 6.66 -13.50
CA LEU A 182 9.06 7.54 -12.39
C LEU A 182 10.18 7.55 -11.35
N SER A 183 11.26 8.29 -11.64
CA SER A 183 12.34 8.54 -10.67
C SER A 183 12.20 9.97 -10.12
N ARG A 184 12.07 10.11 -8.79
CA ARG A 184 12.01 11.42 -8.11
C ARG A 184 13.12 11.48 -7.04
N PRO A 185 13.71 12.65 -6.75
CA PRO A 185 14.64 12.78 -5.63
C PRO A 185 13.95 12.34 -4.32
N GLY A 186 14.59 11.46 -3.55
CA GLY A 186 14.08 10.93 -2.28
C GLY A 186 13.12 9.73 -2.41
N VAL A 187 12.59 9.43 -3.60
CA VAL A 187 11.63 8.34 -3.84
C VAL A 187 12.02 7.58 -5.11
N GLY A 188 12.24 6.27 -5.02
CA GLY A 188 12.60 5.45 -6.17
C GLY A 188 14.08 5.09 -6.26
N LYS A 189 14.78 4.99 -5.11
CA LYS A 189 16.10 4.32 -5.06
C LYS A 189 16.02 2.96 -5.75
N GLU A 190 15.01 2.16 -5.41
CA GLU A 190 14.81 0.85 -6.03
C GLU A 190 14.51 0.93 -7.54
N ARG A 191 13.75 1.92 -7.97
CA ARG A 191 13.47 2.14 -9.41
C ARG A 191 14.73 2.44 -10.21
N ASN A 192 15.71 3.11 -9.59
CA ASN A 192 17.03 3.30 -10.19
C ASN A 192 17.84 2.00 -10.22
N VAL A 193 17.70 1.12 -9.24
CA VAL A 193 18.29 -0.23 -9.26
C VAL A 193 17.69 -1.03 -10.42
N VAL A 194 16.37 -1.12 -10.52
CA VAL A 194 15.66 -1.76 -11.65
C VAL A 194 16.14 -1.20 -12.99
N LYS A 195 16.25 0.14 -13.09
CA LYS A 195 16.75 0.79 -14.30
C LYS A 195 18.15 0.30 -14.68
N ARG A 196 19.08 0.25 -13.73
CA ARG A 196 20.47 -0.19 -13.98
C ARG A 196 20.56 -1.67 -14.35
N GLU A 197 19.74 -2.52 -13.73
CA GLU A 197 19.82 -3.97 -13.94
C GLU A 197 19.14 -4.42 -15.23
N LEU A 198 18.01 -3.80 -15.61
CA LEU A 198 17.14 -4.31 -16.67
C LEU A 198 17.12 -3.46 -17.94
N VAL A 199 17.24 -2.13 -17.84
CA VAL A 199 17.10 -1.27 -19.01
C VAL A 199 18.33 -1.41 -19.90
N GLY A 200 18.09 -1.69 -21.20
CA GLY A 200 19.14 -1.92 -22.19
C GLY A 200 19.62 -3.37 -22.28
N LYS A 201 19.05 -4.29 -21.49
CA LYS A 201 19.30 -5.73 -21.66
C LYS A 201 18.54 -6.23 -22.88
N ASN A 202 19.22 -6.98 -23.75
CA ASN A 202 18.59 -7.65 -24.89
C ASN A 202 17.99 -8.99 -24.42
N CYS A 203 16.68 -8.99 -24.17
CA CYS A 203 15.96 -10.14 -23.63
C CYS A 203 14.54 -10.22 -24.21
N ASP A 204 14.22 -11.30 -24.92
CA ASP A 204 12.96 -11.46 -25.67
C ASP A 204 11.72 -11.53 -24.77
N HIS A 205 11.89 -11.96 -23.52
CA HIS A 205 10.82 -12.08 -22.54
C HIS A 205 10.75 -10.90 -21.55
N LEU A 206 11.43 -9.80 -21.85
CA LEU A 206 11.44 -8.58 -21.05
C LEU A 206 10.92 -7.39 -21.88
N GLU A 207 9.73 -6.89 -21.53
CA GLU A 207 9.12 -5.73 -22.15
C GLU A 207 9.42 -4.46 -21.33
N ILE A 208 10.39 -3.66 -21.80
CA ILE A 208 10.77 -2.38 -21.17
C ILE A 208 10.05 -1.23 -21.86
N ILE A 209 9.26 -0.46 -21.10
CA ILE A 209 8.52 0.68 -21.67
C ILE A 209 9.42 1.92 -21.72
N GLY A 210 9.68 2.42 -22.93
CA GLY A 210 10.62 3.52 -23.13
C GLY A 210 10.08 4.90 -22.74
N ASN A 211 8.76 5.10 -22.74
CA ASN A 211 8.12 6.40 -22.46
C ASN A 211 6.83 6.25 -21.65
N ARG A 212 6.50 7.26 -20.84
CA ARG A 212 5.28 7.25 -20.03
C ARG A 212 4.04 7.25 -20.94
N ILE A 213 3.14 6.31 -20.69
CA ILE A 213 1.85 6.20 -21.39
C ILE A 213 0.81 6.99 -20.62
N SER A 214 0.10 7.90 -21.30
CA SER A 214 -0.97 8.71 -20.70
C SER A 214 -2.34 8.03 -20.74
N ASP A 215 -2.53 7.09 -21.67
CA ASP A 215 -3.78 6.34 -21.83
C ASP A 215 -3.78 5.10 -20.91
N MET A 216 -4.58 5.18 -19.85
CA MET A 216 -4.67 4.10 -18.87
C MET A 216 -5.26 2.80 -19.42
N LYS A 217 -6.11 2.84 -20.47
CA LYS A 217 -6.62 1.60 -21.08
C LYS A 217 -5.47 0.80 -21.67
N LYS A 218 -4.56 1.45 -22.38
CA LYS A 218 -3.35 0.81 -22.92
C LYS A 218 -2.44 0.28 -21.83
N VAL A 219 -2.27 1.00 -20.72
CA VAL A 219 -1.48 0.53 -19.58
C VAL A 219 -2.06 -0.77 -19.02
N TYR A 220 -3.38 -0.82 -18.78
CA TYR A 220 -4.03 -2.02 -18.26
C TYR A 220 -4.02 -3.18 -19.26
N GLU A 221 -4.18 -2.92 -20.56
CA GLU A 221 -4.01 -3.93 -21.60
C GLU A 221 -2.59 -4.53 -21.60
N MET A 222 -1.56 -3.71 -21.42
CA MET A 222 -0.18 -4.18 -21.33
C MET A 222 0.09 -4.99 -20.07
N TYR A 223 -0.45 -4.56 -18.92
CA TYR A 223 -0.41 -5.31 -17.67
C TYR A 223 -1.15 -6.64 -17.81
N ALA A 224 -2.30 -6.66 -18.47
CA ALA A 224 -3.10 -7.87 -18.68
C ALA A 224 -2.43 -8.83 -19.67
N LYS A 225 -1.81 -8.31 -20.72
CA LYS A 225 -1.12 -9.09 -21.75
C LYS A 225 0.10 -9.85 -21.21
N ASN A 226 0.88 -9.22 -20.33
CA ASN A 226 2.09 -9.81 -19.78
C ASN A 226 1.77 -10.69 -18.56
N GLN A 227 2.37 -11.88 -18.46
CA GLN A 227 2.18 -12.78 -17.33
C GLN A 227 2.70 -12.17 -16.02
N PHE A 228 3.82 -11.45 -16.09
CA PHE A 228 4.48 -10.84 -14.96
C PHE A 228 4.63 -9.33 -15.13
N VAL A 229 4.52 -8.58 -14.02
CA VAL A 229 4.76 -7.15 -13.98
C VAL A 229 5.64 -6.82 -12.78
N ILE A 230 6.71 -6.04 -13.01
CA ILE A 230 7.57 -5.56 -11.93
C ILE A 230 6.84 -4.46 -11.16
N CYS A 231 6.70 -4.65 -9.86
CA CYS A 231 6.20 -3.64 -8.93
C CYS A 231 7.28 -3.31 -7.91
N THR A 232 7.63 -2.04 -7.80
CA THR A 232 8.47 -1.51 -6.72
C THR A 232 7.58 -0.71 -5.78
N HIS A 233 8.10 -0.41 -4.58
CA HIS A 233 7.46 0.54 -3.67
C HIS A 233 7.07 1.85 -4.37
N GLY A 234 5.96 2.41 -3.92
CA GLY A 234 5.40 3.66 -4.41
C GLY A 234 6.13 4.87 -3.86
N LEU A 235 5.35 5.89 -3.51
CA LEU A 235 5.84 6.96 -2.63
C LEU A 235 5.99 6.46 -1.19
N GLY A 236 5.14 5.53 -0.77
CA GLY A 236 5.25 4.78 0.48
C GLY A 236 5.62 3.32 0.21
N LEU A 237 5.47 2.47 1.22
CA LEU A 237 5.75 1.03 1.14
C LEU A 237 4.80 0.31 0.18
N ASP A 238 3.54 0.73 0.06
CA ASP A 238 2.59 0.13 -0.87
C ASP A 238 2.52 0.91 -2.21
N CYS A 239 2.02 0.27 -3.26
CA CYS A 239 1.89 0.84 -4.59
C CYS A 239 0.55 0.51 -5.23
N HIS A 240 -0.16 1.52 -5.73
CA HIS A 240 -1.40 1.32 -6.50
C HIS A 240 -1.21 0.36 -7.69
N ARG A 241 -0.03 0.39 -8.33
CA ARG A 241 0.30 -0.52 -9.44
C ARG A 241 0.13 -1.99 -9.04
N THR A 242 0.55 -2.35 -7.84
CA THR A 242 0.45 -3.73 -7.34
C THR A 242 -1.00 -4.21 -7.39
N TRP A 243 -1.92 -3.40 -6.88
CA TRP A 243 -3.37 -3.70 -6.88
C TRP A 243 -3.99 -3.66 -8.28
N GLU A 244 -3.56 -2.73 -9.15
CA GLU A 244 -3.95 -2.69 -10.57
C GLU A 244 -3.52 -3.97 -11.31
N VAL A 245 -2.30 -4.47 -11.08
CA VAL A 245 -1.79 -5.70 -11.69
C VAL A 245 -2.59 -6.92 -11.25
N PHE A 246 -2.90 -7.04 -9.95
CA PHE A 246 -3.77 -8.11 -9.45
C PHE A 246 -5.13 -8.08 -10.15
N MET A 247 -5.73 -6.89 -10.25
CA MET A 247 -7.05 -6.71 -10.86
C MET A 247 -7.09 -7.18 -12.32
N VAL A 248 -6.06 -6.87 -13.11
CA VAL A 248 -5.96 -7.33 -14.50
C VAL A 248 -5.46 -8.78 -14.66
N GLY A 249 -5.24 -9.48 -13.54
CA GLY A 249 -4.82 -10.88 -13.48
C GLY A 249 -3.36 -11.14 -13.80
N GLY A 250 -2.48 -10.15 -13.59
CA GLY A 250 -1.03 -10.34 -13.68
C GLY A 250 -0.43 -10.93 -12.40
N ILE A 251 0.78 -11.48 -12.52
CA ILE A 251 1.62 -11.89 -11.39
C ILE A 251 2.59 -10.74 -11.07
N VAL A 252 2.67 -10.35 -9.81
CA VAL A 252 3.55 -9.27 -9.37
C VAL A 252 4.94 -9.81 -9.05
N ILE A 253 5.99 -9.18 -9.59
CA ILE A 253 7.38 -9.41 -9.18
C ILE A 253 7.83 -8.22 -8.33
N THR A 254 8.23 -8.47 -7.08
CA THR A 254 8.65 -7.45 -6.12
C THR A 254 9.77 -7.97 -5.21
N LYS A 255 10.24 -7.14 -4.26
CA LYS A 255 11.12 -7.56 -3.17
C LYS A 255 10.35 -7.71 -1.86
N HIS A 256 10.87 -8.53 -0.96
CA HIS A 256 10.37 -8.68 0.40
C HIS A 256 10.32 -7.34 1.13
N SER A 257 9.27 -7.12 1.91
CA SER A 257 9.06 -5.94 2.73
C SER A 257 8.04 -6.18 3.84
N PRO A 258 7.83 -5.23 4.76
CA PRO A 258 6.70 -5.32 5.70
C PRO A 258 5.31 -5.41 5.03
N MET A 259 5.21 -5.18 3.71
CA MET A 259 3.97 -5.38 2.96
C MET A 259 3.65 -6.83 2.66
N ASP A 260 4.55 -7.78 2.93
CA ASP A 260 4.34 -9.19 2.60
C ASP A 260 3.07 -9.76 3.25
N TYR A 261 2.65 -9.23 4.42
CA TYR A 261 1.38 -9.55 5.07
C TYR A 261 0.14 -9.26 4.21
N LEU A 262 0.22 -8.27 3.31
CA LEU A 262 -0.86 -7.94 2.37
C LEU A 262 -0.86 -8.86 1.15
N TYR A 263 0.24 -9.55 0.89
CA TYR A 263 0.44 -10.36 -0.31
C TYR A 263 0.24 -11.85 -0.07
N ASP A 264 -0.13 -12.23 1.15
CA ASP A 264 -0.54 -13.58 1.48
C ASP A 264 -1.73 -14.03 0.61
N GLU A 265 -1.61 -15.23 0.05
CA GLU A 265 -2.51 -15.79 -0.96
C GLU A 265 -2.74 -14.89 -2.20
N LEU A 266 -1.82 -13.98 -2.54
CA LEU A 266 -1.84 -13.21 -3.79
C LEU A 266 -0.73 -13.68 -4.74
N PRO A 267 -0.89 -13.51 -6.06
CA PRO A 267 0.08 -13.98 -7.04
C PRO A 267 1.33 -13.08 -7.06
N VAL A 268 2.22 -13.30 -6.10
CA VAL A 268 3.45 -12.51 -5.90
C VAL A 268 4.67 -13.41 -5.94
N ILE A 269 5.70 -12.93 -6.62
CA ILE A 269 7.04 -13.51 -6.65
C ILE A 269 7.99 -12.51 -6.03
N TYR A 270 8.73 -12.97 -5.03
CA TYR A 270 9.79 -12.21 -4.39
C TYR A 270 11.13 -12.55 -5.03
N VAL A 271 11.90 -11.53 -5.40
CA VAL A 271 13.25 -11.66 -5.95
C VAL A 271 14.24 -10.94 -5.06
N ASP A 272 15.47 -11.45 -4.99
CA ASP A 272 16.58 -10.77 -4.33
C ASP A 272 17.22 -9.75 -5.28
N ASN A 273 17.32 -10.12 -6.56
CA ASN A 273 17.89 -9.32 -7.64
C ASN A 273 16.91 -9.22 -8.82
N TRP A 274 16.74 -8.02 -9.38
CA TRP A 274 15.81 -7.86 -10.50
C TRP A 274 16.28 -8.61 -11.74
N SER A 275 17.59 -8.78 -11.91
CA SER A 275 18.17 -9.56 -13.01
C SER A 275 17.73 -11.03 -13.05
N GLU A 276 17.13 -11.58 -12.00
CA GLU A 276 16.56 -12.94 -12.00
C GLU A 276 15.47 -13.12 -13.06
N VAL A 277 14.78 -12.04 -13.44
CA VAL A 277 13.75 -12.06 -14.51
C VAL A 277 14.33 -12.28 -15.91
N LEU A 278 15.65 -12.26 -16.07
CA LEU A 278 16.34 -12.49 -17.35
C LEU A 278 16.48 -13.98 -17.68
N ASP A 279 16.26 -14.88 -16.71
CA ASP A 279 16.20 -16.32 -16.95
C ASP A 279 14.75 -16.75 -17.17
N VAL A 280 14.44 -17.18 -18.39
CA VAL A 280 13.10 -17.66 -18.76
C VAL A 280 12.66 -18.88 -17.96
N ASN A 281 13.59 -19.67 -17.43
CA ASN A 281 13.25 -20.84 -16.61
C ASN A 281 12.70 -20.43 -15.24
N ASN A 282 13.16 -19.30 -14.69
CA ASN A 282 12.57 -18.71 -13.49
C ASN A 282 11.12 -18.34 -13.74
N LEU A 283 10.81 -17.68 -14.87
CA LEU A 283 9.43 -17.31 -15.23
C LEU A 283 8.50 -18.52 -15.34
N LYS A 284 8.97 -19.63 -15.92
CA LYS A 284 8.17 -20.87 -16.02
C LYS A 284 7.86 -21.43 -14.63
N LYS A 285 8.90 -21.61 -13.81
CA LYS A 285 8.78 -22.08 -12.43
C LYS A 285 7.83 -21.21 -11.61
N TRP A 286 8.06 -19.90 -11.60
CA TRP A 286 7.24 -18.95 -10.86
C TRP A 286 5.78 -18.93 -11.32
N LYS A 287 5.52 -19.08 -12.62
CA LYS A 287 4.16 -19.19 -13.13
C LYS A 287 3.48 -20.42 -12.53
N ASP A 288 4.11 -21.58 -12.59
CA ASP A 288 3.54 -22.82 -12.08
C ASP A 288 3.27 -22.73 -10.57
N GLU A 289 4.11 -22.01 -9.82
CA GLU A 289 3.95 -21.78 -8.38
C GLU A 289 2.71 -20.95 -8.03
N VAL A 290 2.46 -19.83 -8.70
CA VAL A 290 1.45 -18.85 -8.22
C VAL A 290 0.30 -18.55 -9.19
N TYR A 291 0.30 -19.12 -10.40
CA TYR A 291 -0.74 -18.81 -11.40
C TYR A 291 -2.15 -19.13 -10.91
N HIS A 292 -2.33 -20.19 -10.13
CA HIS A 292 -3.63 -20.56 -9.55
C HIS A 292 -4.22 -19.48 -8.62
N LEU A 293 -3.37 -18.65 -8.01
CA LEU A 293 -3.77 -17.51 -7.17
C LEU A 293 -4.29 -16.32 -8.01
N THR A 294 -4.14 -16.34 -9.34
CA THR A 294 -4.64 -15.27 -10.20
C THR A 294 -6.14 -15.35 -10.45
N SER A 295 -6.86 -16.38 -9.97
CA SER A 295 -8.29 -16.60 -10.22
C SER A 295 -9.20 -15.47 -9.70
N ASP A 296 -10.39 -15.33 -10.29
CA ASP A 296 -11.37 -14.31 -9.90
C ASP A 296 -11.80 -14.48 -8.43
N ASP A 297 -12.08 -15.73 -8.04
CA ASP A 297 -12.53 -16.10 -6.70
C ASP A 297 -11.50 -15.74 -5.62
N ASN A 298 -10.21 -15.75 -5.97
CA ASN A 298 -9.15 -15.36 -5.05
C ASN A 298 -8.89 -13.84 -5.06
N ILE A 299 -8.82 -13.22 -6.24
CA ILE A 299 -8.42 -11.81 -6.39
C ILE A 299 -9.54 -10.85 -6.02
N LEU A 300 -10.75 -11.04 -6.56
CA LEU A 300 -11.81 -10.03 -6.48
C LEU A 300 -12.28 -9.75 -5.04
N PRO A 301 -12.39 -10.73 -4.13
CA PRO A 301 -12.70 -10.45 -2.74
C PRO A 301 -11.62 -9.60 -2.06
N LYS A 302 -10.33 -9.86 -2.35
CA LYS A 302 -9.19 -9.15 -1.77
C LYS A 302 -9.07 -7.69 -2.27
N MET A 303 -9.83 -7.28 -3.28
CA MET A 303 -9.92 -5.87 -3.70
C MET A 303 -10.96 -5.07 -2.89
N LYS A 304 -11.69 -5.74 -2.00
CA LYS A 304 -12.76 -5.14 -1.20
C LYS A 304 -12.29 -4.80 0.21
N ARG A 305 -12.71 -3.65 0.75
CA ARG A 305 -12.47 -3.26 2.15
C ARG A 305 -13.01 -4.30 3.12
N ARG A 306 -14.19 -4.85 2.82
CA ARG A 306 -14.85 -5.88 3.65
C ARG A 306 -13.90 -7.03 3.95
N TYR A 307 -13.15 -7.48 2.94
CA TYR A 307 -12.16 -8.54 3.11
C TYR A 307 -11.13 -8.16 4.18
N TRP A 308 -10.51 -6.99 4.09
CA TRP A 308 -9.42 -6.60 4.99
C TRP A 308 -9.85 -6.21 6.40
N VAL A 309 -11.01 -5.56 6.54
CA VAL A 309 -11.45 -4.98 7.81
C VAL A 309 -12.34 -5.94 8.60
N GLU A 310 -13.11 -6.78 7.90
CA GLU A 310 -14.18 -7.59 8.49
C GLU A 310 -13.92 -9.10 8.37
N GLU A 311 -13.35 -9.58 7.26
CA GLU A 311 -13.22 -11.02 6.99
C GLU A 311 -11.82 -11.59 7.29
N LYS A 312 -10.74 -10.84 7.01
CA LYS A 312 -9.37 -11.32 7.15
C LYS A 312 -9.04 -11.44 8.63
N GLU A 313 -8.68 -12.66 9.02
CA GLU A 313 -8.06 -12.92 10.31
C GLU A 313 -6.58 -12.59 10.23
N TYR A 314 -6.09 -11.82 11.21
CA TYR A 314 -4.69 -11.45 11.30
C TYR A 314 -4.07 -12.28 12.42
N THR A 315 -3.23 -13.24 12.05
CA THR A 315 -2.41 -14.00 12.99
C THR A 315 -1.06 -13.35 13.11
N PHE A 316 -0.82 -12.65 14.21
CA PHE A 316 0.54 -12.22 14.56
C PHE A 316 1.15 -13.28 15.46
N ASN A 317 2.10 -14.05 14.94
CA ASN A 317 2.98 -14.83 15.79
C ASN A 317 3.82 -13.82 16.58
N VAL A 318 3.45 -13.60 17.85
CA VAL A 318 4.37 -13.00 18.82
C VAL A 318 5.54 -13.98 18.88
N LYS A 319 6.64 -13.68 18.19
CA LYS A 319 7.87 -14.44 18.41
C LYS A 319 8.24 -14.16 19.86
N ASP A 320 8.09 -15.17 20.71
CA ASP A 320 8.62 -15.16 22.07
C ASP A 320 10.12 -14.82 21.98
N GLU A 321 10.50 -13.63 22.43
CA GLU A 321 11.89 -13.15 22.45
C GLU A 321 12.78 -13.90 23.46
N THR A 322 12.28 -14.97 24.08
CA THR A 322 13.01 -15.73 25.12
C THR A 322 13.98 -16.78 24.57
N GLN A 323 14.14 -16.94 23.26
CA GLN A 323 15.07 -17.95 22.69
C GLN A 323 16.41 -17.42 22.17
N HIS A 324 16.67 -16.10 22.21
CA HIS A 324 17.96 -15.53 21.76
C HIS A 324 18.95 -15.22 22.89
N GLU A 325 18.56 -15.25 24.16
CA GLU A 325 19.50 -15.01 25.28
C GLU A 325 20.31 -16.25 25.70
N THR A 326 19.87 -17.47 25.38
CA THR A 326 20.57 -18.69 25.84
C THR A 326 21.74 -19.13 24.96
N GLN A 327 21.96 -18.51 23.80
CA GLN A 327 23.11 -18.82 22.92
C GLN A 327 24.30 -17.88 23.08
N HIS A 328 24.15 -16.75 23.79
CA HIS A 328 25.25 -15.81 24.04
C HIS A 328 26.00 -16.06 25.35
N GLU A 329 25.42 -16.77 26.33
CA GLU A 329 26.13 -17.12 27.58
C GLU A 329 27.08 -18.32 27.43
N THR A 330 26.86 -19.21 26.45
CA THR A 330 27.74 -20.39 26.28
C THR A 330 29.02 -20.13 25.49
N GLN A 331 29.16 -18.96 24.83
CA GLN A 331 30.37 -18.61 24.08
C GLN A 331 31.38 -17.76 24.88
N HIS A 332 31.02 -17.25 26.06
CA HIS A 332 31.93 -16.45 26.89
C HIS A 332 32.71 -17.25 27.96
N GLU A 333 32.34 -18.50 28.24
CA GLU A 333 33.08 -19.35 29.21
C GLU A 333 34.26 -20.13 28.60
N THR A 334 34.49 -20.10 27.29
CA THR A 334 35.56 -20.91 26.64
C THR A 334 36.82 -20.16 26.20
N GLN A 335 36.98 -18.87 26.58
CA GLN A 335 38.17 -18.07 26.22
C GLN A 335 39.12 -17.73 27.39
N HIS A 336 38.91 -18.30 28.58
CA HIS A 336 39.86 -18.21 29.69
C HIS A 336 40.37 -19.59 30.12
N GLU A 337 40.97 -20.34 29.20
CA GLU A 337 41.88 -21.42 29.55
C GLU A 337 42.77 -21.76 28.34
N LYS A 338 43.89 -21.03 28.21
CA LYS A 338 45.15 -21.49 27.60
C LYS A 338 46.28 -20.49 27.79
#